data_AF-A0AAW9XEB3-F1
#
_entry.id   AF-A0AAW9XEB3-F1
#
_cell.length_a   1.000
_cell.length_b   1.000
_cell.length_c   1.000
_cell.angle_alpha   90.00
_cell.angle_beta   90.00
_cell.angle_gamma   90.00
#
_symmetry.space_group_name_H-M   'P 1'
#
loop_
_entity.id
_entity.type
_entity.pdbx_description
1 polymer ?
#
loop_
_entity_poly.entity_id
_entity_poly.type
_entity_poly.pdbx_seq_one_letter_code
_entity_poly.pdbx_strand_id
1 'polypeptide(L)'
;KQNISRKICLLHELFQPVHPVCAVSVRLQWGLRVMAERMIKCLPREATSPVVSQLQPSFRTTVVREQARSDFGETVGAVLDSISAFPLIPAPVRAVIQAVRTTVVSVARAVWDFFF
;
A
#
# COMPACT_ATOMS: atom_id res chain seq x y z
N LYS A 1 5.95 -36.76 14.25
CA LYS A 1 5.19 -35.67 13.60
C LYS A 1 4.13 -35.02 14.51
N GLN A 2 3.33 -35.79 15.27
CA GLN A 2 2.29 -35.25 16.17
C GLN A 2 2.77 -34.24 17.22
N ASN A 3 3.96 -34.44 17.84
CA ASN A 3 4.48 -33.50 18.84
C ASN A 3 4.74 -32.08 18.30
N ILE A 4 5.13 -31.95 17.02
CA ILE A 4 5.35 -30.65 16.40
C ILE A 4 4.00 -29.98 16.15
N SER A 5 3.06 -30.69 15.51
CA SER A 5 1.71 -30.18 15.25
C SER A 5 1.02 -29.68 16.51
N ARG A 6 1.16 -30.41 17.63
CA ARG A 6 0.58 -30.03 18.92
C ARG A 6 1.21 -28.75 19.47
N LYS A 7 2.53 -28.59 19.35
CA LYS A 7 3.23 -27.35 19.73
C LYS A 7 2.85 -26.15 18.87
N ILE A 8 2.66 -26.31 17.54
CA ILE A 8 2.23 -25.17 16.71
C ILE A 8 0.77 -24.78 16.99
N CYS A 9 -0.08 -25.75 17.33
CA CYS A 9 -1.47 -25.48 17.70
C CYS A 9 -1.53 -24.70 19.02
N LEU A 10 -0.77 -25.15 20.04
CA LEU A 10 -0.60 -24.44 21.31
C LEU A 10 -0.07 -23.02 21.13
N LEU A 11 0.94 -22.82 20.27
CA LEU A 11 1.46 -21.47 20.01
C LEU A 11 0.44 -20.59 19.30
N HIS A 12 -0.34 -21.11 18.34
CA HIS A 12 -1.41 -20.34 17.70
C HIS A 12 -2.51 -19.94 18.68
N GLU A 13 -2.83 -20.82 19.61
CA GLU A 13 -3.84 -20.60 20.64
C GLU A 13 -3.35 -19.57 21.67
N LEU A 14 -2.10 -19.71 22.15
CA LEU A 14 -1.51 -18.79 23.12
C LEU A 14 -1.28 -17.38 22.55
N PHE A 15 -0.88 -17.29 21.29
CA PHE A 15 -0.39 -16.05 20.71
C PHE A 15 -1.34 -15.42 19.69
N GLN A 16 -2.57 -15.92 19.52
CA GLN A 16 -3.55 -15.52 18.48
C GLN A 16 -3.15 -14.23 17.76
N PRO A 17 -2.27 -14.34 16.76
CA PRO A 17 -1.52 -13.17 16.36
C PRO A 17 -2.45 -12.29 15.54
N VAL A 18 -2.61 -11.03 15.99
CA VAL A 18 -3.42 -10.01 15.31
C VAL A 18 -2.97 -9.85 13.85
N HIS A 19 -1.69 -10.11 13.58
CA HIS A 19 -1.09 -10.08 12.25
C HIS A 19 -0.66 -11.48 11.80
N PRO A 20 -0.78 -11.82 10.51
CA PRO A 20 -0.46 -13.15 10.01
C PRO A 20 1.02 -13.49 10.16
N VAL A 21 1.32 -14.66 10.73
CA VAL A 21 2.68 -15.19 10.83
C VAL A 21 3.01 -16.03 9.59
N CYS A 22 4.21 -15.84 9.02
CA CYS A 22 4.70 -16.62 7.89
C CYS A 22 5.98 -17.38 8.27
N ALA A 23 6.03 -18.69 8.01
CA ALA A 23 7.24 -19.48 8.21
C ALA A 23 8.23 -19.25 7.05
N VAL A 24 9.49 -19.01 7.37
CA VAL A 24 10.60 -18.91 6.41
C VAL A 24 11.54 -20.09 6.58
N SER A 25 11.91 -20.76 5.48
CA SER A 25 12.80 -21.92 5.53
C SER A 25 13.51 -22.11 4.20
N VAL A 26 14.80 -22.42 4.24
CA VAL A 26 15.62 -22.74 3.06
C VAL A 26 14.97 -23.85 2.22
N ARG A 27 14.37 -24.86 2.88
CA ARG A 27 13.68 -25.98 2.22
C ARG A 27 12.45 -25.54 1.41
N LEU A 28 11.86 -24.39 1.75
CA LEU A 28 10.69 -23.81 1.09
C LEU A 28 11.07 -22.58 0.24
N GLN A 29 12.33 -22.48 -0.21
CA GLN A 29 12.83 -21.31 -0.95
C GLN A 29 12.59 -20.01 -0.16
N TRP A 30 12.80 -20.08 1.16
CA TRP A 30 12.61 -19.00 2.13
C TRP A 30 11.18 -18.51 2.33
N GLY A 31 10.19 -19.00 1.57
CA GLY A 31 8.78 -18.58 1.73
C GLY A 31 8.52 -17.09 1.47
N LEU A 32 9.49 -16.36 0.90
CA LEU A 32 9.45 -14.89 0.79
C LEU A 32 8.30 -14.40 -0.08
N ARG A 33 7.89 -15.18 -1.09
CA ARG A 33 6.74 -14.85 -1.93
C ARG A 33 5.43 -14.83 -1.11
N VAL A 34 5.20 -15.84 -0.29
CA VAL A 34 4.01 -15.93 0.58
C VAL A 34 4.04 -14.84 1.64
N MET A 35 5.23 -14.54 2.17
CA MET A 35 5.43 -13.44 3.10
C MET A 35 5.08 -12.09 2.46
N ALA A 36 5.56 -11.81 1.24
CA ALA A 36 5.25 -10.57 0.52
C ALA A 36 3.75 -10.43 0.23
N GLU A 37 3.09 -11.50 -0.23
CA GLU A 37 1.63 -11.49 -0.45
C GLU A 37 0.85 -11.19 0.84
N ARG A 38 1.23 -11.81 1.96
CA ARG A 38 0.60 -11.54 3.26
C ARG A 38 0.86 -10.13 3.75
N MET A 39 2.09 -9.64 3.61
CA MET A 39 2.47 -8.28 3.98
C MET A 39 1.60 -7.27 3.23
N ILE A 40 1.49 -7.38 1.90
CA ILE A 40 0.66 -6.48 1.09
C ILE A 40 -0.81 -6.51 1.52
N LYS A 41 -1.38 -7.67 1.82
CA LYS A 41 -2.78 -7.79 2.30
C LYS A 41 -3.04 -7.15 3.67
N CYS A 42 -2.00 -6.91 4.46
CA CYS A 42 -2.11 -6.32 5.79
C CYS A 42 -1.75 -4.85 5.83
N LEU A 43 -1.35 -4.25 4.70
CA LEU A 43 -1.07 -2.82 4.64
C LEU A 43 -2.37 -2.01 4.65
N PRO A 44 -2.31 -0.76 5.15
CA PRO A 44 -3.33 0.24 4.86
C PRO A 44 -3.51 0.38 3.35
N ARG A 45 -4.75 0.68 2.92
CA ARG A 45 -5.13 0.75 1.49
C ARG A 45 -4.32 1.82 0.74
N GLU A 46 -3.99 2.90 1.43
CA GLU A 46 -3.23 4.03 0.89
C GLU A 46 -1.75 3.67 0.66
N ALA A 47 -1.26 2.61 1.33
CA ALA A 47 0.14 2.21 1.32
C ALA A 47 0.45 1.04 0.37
N THR A 48 -0.53 0.24 -0.05
CA THR A 48 -0.28 -0.95 -0.87
C THR A 48 0.35 -0.61 -2.21
N SER A 49 -0.20 0.34 -2.97
CA SER A 49 0.35 0.74 -4.28
C SER A 49 1.80 1.25 -4.22
N PRO A 50 2.16 2.20 -3.33
CA PRO A 50 3.54 2.62 -3.13
C PRO A 50 4.48 1.47 -2.79
N VAL A 51 4.11 0.58 -1.87
CA VAL A 51 4.97 -0.53 -1.46
C VAL A 51 5.17 -1.54 -2.60
N VAL A 52 4.13 -1.85 -3.38
CA VAL A 52 4.24 -2.74 -4.54
C VAL A 52 5.21 -2.20 -5.60
N SER A 53 5.27 -0.87 -5.79
CA SER A 53 6.22 -0.25 -6.71
C SER A 53 7.69 -0.44 -6.31
N GLN A 54 7.95 -0.65 -5.01
CA GLN A 54 9.28 -0.87 -4.44
C GLN A 54 9.65 -2.36 -4.31
N LEU A 55 8.66 -3.26 -4.41
CA LEU A 55 8.93 -4.70 -4.40
C LEU A 55 9.77 -5.11 -5.61
N GLN A 56 10.69 -6.06 -5.42
CA GLN A 56 11.39 -6.68 -6.54
C GLN A 56 10.39 -7.33 -7.51
N PRO A 57 10.66 -7.35 -8.83
CA PRO A 57 9.74 -7.89 -9.83
C PRO A 57 9.27 -9.33 -9.55
N SER A 58 10.16 -10.16 -8.99
CA SER A 58 9.90 -11.55 -8.60
C SER A 58 8.81 -11.71 -7.53
N PHE A 59 8.55 -10.68 -6.73
CA PHE A 59 7.53 -10.68 -5.67
C PHE A 59 6.25 -9.93 -6.03
N ARG A 60 6.20 -9.29 -7.22
CA ARG A 60 4.97 -8.69 -7.76
C ARG A 60 4.10 -9.77 -8.38
N THR A 61 3.51 -10.62 -7.54
CA THR A 61 2.62 -11.69 -8.01
C THR A 61 1.30 -11.12 -8.50
N THR A 62 0.47 -11.94 -9.15
CA THR A 62 -0.88 -11.54 -9.56
C THR A 62 -1.70 -11.09 -8.35
N VAL A 63 -1.65 -11.83 -7.25
CA VAL A 63 -2.31 -11.49 -5.98
C VAL A 63 -1.89 -10.12 -5.46
N VAL A 64 -0.58 -9.82 -5.47
CA VAL A 64 -0.06 -8.53 -5.04
C VAL A 64 -0.54 -7.38 -5.92
N ARG A 65 -0.55 -7.57 -7.24
CA ARG A 65 -1.01 -6.54 -8.18
C ARG A 65 -2.51 -6.27 -8.07
N GLU A 66 -3.32 -7.33 -7.98
CA GLU A 66 -4.77 -7.19 -7.84
C GLU A 66 -5.14 -6.51 -6.51
N GLN A 67 -4.47 -6.87 -5.41
CA GLN A 67 -4.69 -6.19 -4.13
C GLN A 67 -4.38 -4.70 -4.22
N ALA A 68 -3.20 -4.33 -4.73
CA ALA A 68 -2.81 -2.92 -4.86
C ALA A 68 -3.73 -2.13 -5.79
N ARG A 69 -4.20 -2.76 -6.89
CA ARG A 69 -5.16 -2.13 -7.81
C ARG A 69 -6.51 -1.90 -7.16
N SER A 70 -7.02 -2.89 -6.41
CA SER A 70 -8.27 -2.79 -5.68
C SER A 70 -8.20 -1.67 -4.64
N ASP A 71 -7.17 -1.68 -3.79
CA ASP A 71 -7.00 -0.69 -2.72
C ASP A 71 -6.80 0.73 -3.27
N PHE A 72 -6.09 0.88 -4.38
CA PHE A 72 -5.98 2.16 -5.08
C PHE A 72 -7.34 2.66 -5.56
N GLY A 73 -8.13 1.78 -6.20
CA GLY A 73 -9.47 2.10 -6.67
C GLY A 73 -10.39 2.55 -5.53
N GLU A 74 -10.36 1.83 -4.41
CA GLU A 74 -11.12 2.19 -3.21
C GLU A 74 -10.64 3.50 -2.56
N THR A 75 -9.32 3.71 -2.50
CA THR A 75 -8.74 4.95 -1.94
C THR A 75 -9.14 6.16 -2.78
N VAL A 76 -9.02 6.07 -4.12
CA VAL A 76 -9.44 7.14 -5.02
C VAL A 76 -10.96 7.35 -4.94
N GLY A 77 -11.75 6.28 -4.86
CA GLY A 77 -13.19 6.35 -4.64
C GLY A 77 -13.54 7.12 -3.36
N ALA A 78 -12.94 6.75 -2.23
CA ALA A 78 -13.18 7.41 -0.94
C ALA A 78 -12.77 8.89 -0.95
N VAL A 79 -11.69 9.25 -1.65
CA VAL A 79 -11.30 10.65 -1.84
C VAL A 79 -12.32 11.41 -2.68
N LEU A 80 -12.81 10.83 -3.77
CA LEU A 80 -13.86 11.43 -4.61
C LEU A 80 -15.17 11.59 -3.84
N ASP A 81 -15.56 10.59 -3.05
CA ASP A 81 -16.76 10.63 -2.20
C ASP A 81 -16.63 11.70 -1.11
N SER A 82 -15.43 11.84 -0.53
CA SER A 82 -15.14 12.91 0.43
C SER A 82 -15.27 14.28 -0.22
N ILE A 83 -14.76 14.45 -1.45
CA ILE A 83 -14.85 15.71 -2.22
C ILE A 83 -16.30 16.01 -2.61
N SER A 84 -17.07 15.00 -3.03
CA SER A 84 -18.46 15.15 -3.48
C SER A 84 -19.43 15.46 -2.33
N ALA A 85 -19.11 14.99 -1.12
CA ALA A 85 -19.88 15.28 0.09
C ALA A 85 -19.64 16.69 0.67
N PHE A 86 -18.73 17.51 0.11
CA PHE A 86 -18.56 18.89 0.56
C PHE A 86 -19.71 19.77 0.04
N PRO A 87 -20.52 20.38 0.92
CA PRO A 87 -21.72 21.08 0.48
C PRO A 87 -21.46 22.45 -0.18
N LEU A 88 -20.24 23.02 -0.08
CA LEU A 88 -19.76 24.22 -0.78
C LEU A 88 -18.22 24.26 -0.66
N ILE A 89 -17.44 24.57 -1.71
CA ILE A 89 -15.94 24.53 -1.71
C ILE A 89 -15.35 25.34 -0.53
N PRO A 90 -14.88 24.68 0.54
CA PRO A 90 -14.31 25.40 1.68
C PRO A 90 -12.91 25.94 1.31
N ALA A 91 -12.53 27.08 1.92
CA ALA A 91 -11.24 27.74 1.68
C ALA A 91 -9.99 26.83 1.74
N PRO A 92 -9.91 25.77 2.58
CA PRO A 92 -8.78 24.83 2.58
C PRO A 92 -8.57 24.09 1.25
N VAL A 93 -9.64 23.64 0.59
CA VAL A 93 -9.55 22.93 -0.70
C VAL A 93 -9.04 23.89 -1.79
N ARG A 94 -9.48 25.15 -1.74
CA ARG A 94 -8.95 26.22 -2.59
C ARG A 94 -7.46 26.47 -2.32
N ALA A 95 -7.02 26.44 -1.06
CA ALA A 95 -5.62 26.63 -0.70
C ALA A 95 -4.71 25.50 -1.22
N VAL A 96 -5.17 24.23 -1.15
CA VAL A 96 -4.44 23.09 -1.72
C VAL A 96 -4.34 23.21 -3.24
N ILE A 97 -5.45 23.54 -3.92
CA ILE A 97 -5.46 23.77 -5.37
C ILE A 97 -4.51 24.93 -5.75
N GLN A 98 -4.48 25.99 -4.96
CA GLN A 98 -3.57 27.12 -5.17
C GLN A 98 -2.10 26.74 -4.94
N ALA A 99 -1.79 25.93 -3.92
CA ALA A 99 -0.42 25.48 -3.64
C ALA A 99 0.12 24.53 -4.73
N VAL A 100 -0.73 23.63 -5.24
CA VAL A 100 -0.39 22.79 -6.39
C VAL A 100 -0.12 23.66 -7.62
N ARG A 101 -0.99 24.65 -7.87
CA ARG A 101 -0.79 25.61 -8.97
C ARG A 101 0.52 26.38 -8.83
N THR A 102 0.86 26.89 -7.64
CA THR A 102 2.11 27.65 -7.45
C THR A 102 3.34 26.78 -7.66
N THR A 103 3.29 25.51 -7.25
CA THR A 103 4.38 24.55 -7.46
C THR A 103 4.59 24.28 -8.95
N VAL A 104 3.51 23.98 -9.68
CA VAL A 104 3.55 23.75 -11.14
C VAL A 104 4.06 24.99 -11.87
N VAL A 105 3.60 26.19 -11.48
CA VAL A 105 4.05 27.44 -12.08
C VAL A 105 5.52 27.72 -11.77
N SER A 106 6.01 27.39 -10.57
CA SER A 106 7.42 27.56 -10.21
C SER A 106 8.32 26.62 -11.01
N VAL A 107 7.90 25.36 -11.19
CA VAL A 107 8.63 24.40 -12.02
C VAL A 107 8.63 24.85 -13.48
N ALA A 108 7.48 25.29 -14.00
CA ALA A 108 7.38 25.80 -15.36
C ALA A 108 8.28 27.03 -15.60
N ARG A 109 8.38 27.94 -14.62
CA ARG A 109 9.31 29.08 -14.69
C ARG A 109 10.77 28.64 -14.62
N ALA A 110 11.12 27.74 -13.71
CA ALA A 110 12.49 27.23 -13.61
C ALA A 110 12.92 26.52 -14.91
N VAL A 111 12.00 25.80 -15.55
CA VAL A 111 12.23 25.21 -16.87
C VAL A 111 12.40 26.30 -17.93
N TRP A 112 11.58 27.36 -17.91
CA TRP A 112 11.71 28.48 -18.85
C TRP A 112 13.05 29.21 -18.71
N ASP A 113 13.43 29.64 -17.51
CA ASP A 113 14.70 30.33 -17.23
C ASP A 113 15.93 29.47 -17.58
N PHE A 114 15.77 28.15 -17.62
CA PHE A 114 16.82 27.23 -18.07
C PHE A 114 16.97 27.20 -19.60
N PHE A 115 15.89 27.44 -20.35
CA PHE A 115 15.88 27.31 -21.82
C PHE A 115 15.94 28.64 -22.57
N PHE A 116 15.53 29.77 -21.99
CA PHE A 116 15.51 31.10 -22.59
C PHE A 116 16.21 32.13 -21.69
#